data_AF-A0A4Q5SU14-F1
#
_entry.id   AF-A0A4Q5SU14-F1
#
_cell.length_a   1.000
_cell.length_b   1.000
_cell.length_c   1.000
_cell.angle_alpha   90.00
_cell.angle_beta   90.00
_cell.angle_gamma   90.00
#
_symmetry.space_group_name_H-M   'P 1'
#
loop_
_entity.id
_entity.type
_entity.pdbx_description
1 polymer ?
#
loop_
_entity_poly.entity_id
_entity_poly.type
_entity_poly.pdbx_seq_one_letter_code
_entity_poly.pdbx_strand_id
1 'polypeptide(L)' 'PVLVVAGLGDTLAPTGAVSHLVDLLTGSPDVQLVQAPGGHLGVLTGRAARRTSWPAMEGFYARHDTD' A
#
# COMPACT_ATOMS: atom_id res chain seq x y z
N PRO A 1 -12.32 -4.30 -3.55
CA PRO A 1 -11.45 -3.87 -2.43
C PRO A 1 -10.14 -3.34 -3.01
N VAL A 2 -9.49 -2.36 -2.38
CA VAL A 2 -8.22 -1.77 -2.86
C VAL A 2 -7.24 -1.60 -1.70
N LEU A 3 -6.00 -2.01 -1.92
CA LEU A 3 -4.87 -1.71 -1.04
C LEU A 3 -4.01 -0.62 -1.68
N VAL A 4 -3.89 0.51 -0.98
CA VAL A 4 -3.02 1.63 -1.35
C VAL A 4 -1.73 1.52 -0.54
N VAL A 5 -0.57 1.43 -1.21
CA VAL A 5 0.74 1.33 -0.55
C VAL A 5 1.56 2.59 -0.83
N ALA A 6 1.98 3.27 0.23
CA ALA A 6 2.81 4.48 0.17
C ALA A 6 4.21 4.22 0.74
N GLY A 7 5.24 4.55 -0.04
CA GLY A 7 6.62 4.56 0.42
C GLY A 7 6.94 5.83 1.20
N LEU A 8 7.43 5.71 2.43
CA LEU A 8 7.80 6.86 3.26
C LEU A 8 8.99 7.67 2.70
N GLY A 9 9.78 7.08 1.81
CA GLY A 9 10.88 7.74 1.10
C GLY A 9 10.61 7.93 -0.40
N ASP A 10 9.37 7.76 -0.86
CA ASP A 10 9.02 7.93 -2.27
C ASP A 10 8.90 9.43 -2.61
N THR A 11 9.77 9.89 -3.51
CA THR A 11 9.77 11.27 -4.01
C THR A 11 8.98 11.44 -5.30
N LEU A 12 8.64 10.35 -6.00
CA LEU A 12 7.85 10.37 -7.24
C LEU A 12 6.35 10.30 -6.95
N ALA A 13 5.96 9.52 -5.95
CA ALA A 13 4.60 9.47 -5.42
C ALA A 13 4.62 9.77 -3.90
N PRO A 14 4.71 11.05 -3.50
CA PRO A 14 4.76 11.44 -2.10
C PRO A 14 3.54 10.94 -1.33
N THR A 15 3.74 10.64 -0.04
CA THR A 15 2.71 10.06 0.83
C THR A 15 1.40 10.84 0.81
N GLY A 16 1.44 12.18 0.79
CA GLY A 16 0.23 13.01 0.75
C GLY A 16 -0.58 12.86 -0.53
N ALA A 17 0.08 12.66 -1.68
CA ALA A 17 -0.61 12.40 -2.95
C ALA A 17 -1.23 11.00 -2.95
N VAL A 18 -0.48 10.00 -2.49
CA VAL A 18 -0.94 8.60 -2.44
C VAL A 18 -2.08 8.41 -1.44
N SER A 19 -2.02 9.02 -0.25
CA SER A 19 -3.06 8.88 0.78
C SER A 19 -4.40 9.43 0.33
N HIS A 20 -4.42 10.42 -0.56
CA HIS A 20 -5.66 11.00 -1.08
C HIS A 20 -6.48 10.01 -1.92
N LEU A 21 -5.88 8.90 -2.40
CA LEU A 21 -6.62 7.83 -3.06
C LEU A 21 -7.71 7.23 -2.16
N VAL A 22 -7.54 7.26 -0.83
CA VAL A 22 -8.57 6.80 0.12
C VAL A 22 -9.89 7.55 -0.07
N ASP A 23 -9.81 8.86 -0.35
CA ASP A 23 -11.00 9.69 -0.55
C ASP A 23 -11.58 9.55 -1.98
N LEU A 24 -10.72 9.27 -2.96
CA LEU A 24 -11.10 9.23 -4.38
C LEU A 24 -11.74 7.90 -4.80
N LEU A 25 -11.38 6.80 -4.15
CA LEU A 25 -11.82 5.44 -4.51
C LEU A 25 -13.23 5.10 -3.97
N THR A 26 -14.18 6.00 -4.20
CA THR A 26 -15.58 5.92 -3.71
C THR A 26 -16.36 4.69 -4.20
N GLY A 27 -15.93 4.05 -5.28
CA GLY A 27 -16.53 2.81 -5.79
C GLY A 27 -15.99 1.53 -5.15
N SER A 28 -14.97 1.60 -4.30
CA SER A 28 -14.42 0.42 -3.64
C SER A 28 -15.18 0.10 -2.35
N PRO A 29 -15.56 -1.18 -2.11
CA PRO A 29 -16.24 -1.58 -0.88
C PRO A 29 -15.33 -1.58 0.36
N ASP A 30 -14.01 -1.60 0.16
CA ASP A 30 -12.98 -1.50 1.22
C ASP A 30 -11.73 -0.85 0.61
N VAL A 31 -11.18 0.16 1.27
CA VAL A 31 -9.92 0.81 0.89
C VAL A 31 -9.01 0.84 2.11
N GLN A 32 -7.85 0.21 1.99
CA GLN A 32 -6.84 0.21 3.04
C GLN A 32 -5.62 1.00 2.60
N LEU A 33 -5.14 1.93 3.43
CA LEU A 33 -3.84 2.57 3.26
C LEU A 33 -2.78 1.88 4.12
N VAL A 34 -1.64 1.58 3.51
CA VAL A 34 -0.44 1.11 4.20
C VAL A 34 0.72 2.04 3.88
N GLN A 35 1.40 2.51 4.92
CA GLN A 35 2.65 3.25 4.79
C GLN A 35 3.80 2.34 5.22
N ALA A 36 4.83 2.25 4.39
CA ALA A 36 5.98 1.40 4.66
C ALA A 36 7.32 2.07 4.28
N PRO A 37 8.43 1.71 4.93
CA PRO A 37 9.75 2.20 4.54
C PRO A 37 10.11 1.81 3.10
N GLY A 38 10.73 2.74 2.37
CA GLY A 38 11.22 2.52 1.01
C GLY A 38 10.97 3.73 0.10
N GLY A 39 11.78 3.87 -0.94
CA GLY A 39 11.52 4.79 -2.05
C GLY A 39 10.53 4.20 -3.05
N HIS A 40 10.38 4.83 -4.21
CA HIS A 40 9.36 4.50 -5.21
C HIS A 40 9.18 3.00 -5.50
N LEU A 41 10.25 2.34 -5.93
CA LEU A 41 10.24 0.88 -6.10
C LEU A 41 10.57 0.15 -4.78
N GLY A 42 11.41 0.77 -3.95
CA GLY A 42 11.95 0.15 -2.74
C GLY A 42 10.91 -0.21 -1.68
N VAL A 43 9.76 0.45 -1.68
CA VAL A 43 8.64 0.11 -0.78
C VAL A 43 8.06 -1.27 -1.08
N LEU A 44 8.14 -1.76 -2.32
CA LEU A 44 7.66 -3.10 -2.71
C LEU A 44 8.79 -4.11 -2.91
N THR A 45 9.94 -3.67 -3.43
CA THR A 45 11.02 -4.59 -3.86
C THR A 45 12.29 -4.45 -3.04
N GLY A 46 12.36 -3.48 -2.13
CA GLY A 46 13.51 -3.26 -1.28
C GLY A 46 13.68 -4.34 -0.20
N ARG A 47 14.89 -4.45 0.36
CA ARG A 47 15.21 -5.47 1.38
C ARG A 47 14.30 -5.44 2.62
N ALA A 48 13.76 -4.26 2.94
CA ALA A 48 12.83 -4.09 4.06
C ALA A 48 11.42 -4.58 3.74
N ALA A 49 11.00 -4.59 2.46
CA ALA A 49 9.63 -4.87 2.02
C ALA A 49 9.11 -6.21 2.56
N ARG A 50 9.95 -7.24 2.57
CA ARG A 50 9.64 -8.58 3.11
C ARG A 50 9.14 -8.55 4.56
N ARG A 51 9.56 -7.57 5.37
CA ARG A 51 9.16 -7.41 6.77
C ARG A 51 8.22 -6.22 6.98
N THR A 52 7.81 -5.52 5.92
CA THR A 52 7.02 -4.29 6.02
C THR A 52 5.78 -4.35 5.12
N SER A 53 5.93 -4.07 3.82
CA SER A 53 4.80 -4.03 2.88
C SER A 53 4.24 -5.41 2.57
N TRP A 54 5.08 -6.46 2.47
CA TRP A 54 4.61 -7.79 2.10
C TRP A 54 3.65 -8.41 3.14
N PRO A 55 3.94 -8.39 4.46
CA PRO A 55 2.97 -8.89 5.44
C PRO A 55 1.63 -8.15 5.40
N ALA A 56 1.64 -6.85 5.08
CA ALA A 56 0.41 -6.08 4.93
C ALA A 56 -0.37 -6.47 3.66
N MET A 57 0.33 -6.76 2.55
CA MET A 57 -0.28 -7.30 1.33
C MET A 57 -0.85 -8.70 1.57
N GLU A 58 -0.09 -9.60 2.21
CA GLU A 58 -0.57 -10.94 2.58
C GLU A 58 -1.83 -10.86 3.45
N GLY A 59 -1.83 -10.01 4.48
CA GLY A 59 -3.00 -9.81 5.33
C GLY A 59 -4.20 -9.19 4.59
N PHE A 60 -3.97 -8.40 3.55
CA PHE A 60 -5.03 -7.90 2.69
C PHE A 60 -5.59 -9.03 1.79
N TYR A 61 -4.72 -9.79 1.13
CA TYR A 61 -5.13 -10.91 0.27
C TYR A 61 -5.90 -11.97 1.07
N ALA A 62 -5.39 -12.38 2.24
CA ALA A 62 -6.06 -13.36 3.08
C ALA A 62 -7.49 -12.95 3.53
N ARG A 63 -7.80 -11.65 3.58
CA ARG A 63 -9.14 -11.14 3.92
C ARG A 63 -10.10 -11.07 2.73
N HIS A 64 -9.59 -11.02 1.50
CA HIS A 64 -10.39 -10.69 0.31
C HIS A 64 -10.33 -11.74 -0.80
N ASP A 65 -9.36 -12.65 -0.78
CA ASP A 65 -9.36 -13.85 -1.60
C ASP A 65 -10.30 -14.87 -0.96
N THR A 66 -11.57 -14.79 -1.34
CA THR A 66 -12.53 -15.89 -1.20
C THR A 66 -12.49 -16.72 -2.48
N ASP A 67 -12.35 -18.04 -2.36
CA ASP A 67 -12.39 -19.02 -3.46
C ASP A 67 -13.57 -18.82 -4.43
#